data_AF-A0A7X8MLD2-F1
#
_entry.id   AF-A0A7X8MLD2-F1
#
_cell.length_a   1.000
_cell.length_b   1.000
_cell.length_c   1.000
_cell.angle_alpha   90.00
_cell.angle_beta   90.00
_cell.angle_gamma   90.00
#
_symmetry.space_group_name_H-M   'P 1'
#
loop_
_entity.id
_entity.type
_entity.pdbx_description
1 polymer ?
#
loop_
_entity_poly.entity_id
_entity_poly.type
_entity_poly.pdbx_seq_one_letter_code
_entity_poly.pdbx_strand_id
1 'polypeptide(L)'
;NVPDTRESPAGEMVHELKEFDIDVYGYDPLLAAAEIERFGAKPVASLQGLEGPVDCIIVNSPHGVFASLTLERVLSICNGKPIIVDVTGMLRRNDGVREGGVYCTL
;
A
#
# COMPACT_ATOMS: atom_id res chain seq x y z
N ASN A 1 8.10 -15.19 -1.03
CA ASN A 1 8.10 -14.29 0.14
C ASN A 1 9.53 -14.21 0.67
N VAL A 2 10.17 -13.05 0.59
CA VAL A 2 11.54 -12.78 1.10
C VAL A 2 11.53 -11.40 1.80
N PRO A 3 12.15 -11.24 2.98
CA PRO A 3 12.21 -9.97 3.71
C PRO A 3 13.37 -9.06 3.26
N ASP A 4 13.96 -9.30 2.09
CA ASP A 4 15.15 -8.57 1.64
C ASP A 4 14.76 -7.20 1.09
N THR A 5 15.27 -6.16 1.72
CA THR A 5 14.95 -4.76 1.46
C THR A 5 16.07 -3.99 0.77
N ARG A 6 17.25 -4.60 0.55
CA ARG A 6 18.47 -3.90 0.12
C ARG A 6 18.31 -3.13 -1.18
N GLU A 7 17.63 -3.75 -2.14
CA GLU A 7 17.35 -3.18 -3.48
C GLU A 7 15.86 -2.91 -3.66
N SER A 8 15.12 -2.68 -2.57
CA SER A 8 13.67 -2.51 -2.64
C SER A 8 13.32 -1.14 -3.22
N PRO A 9 12.55 -1.06 -4.33
CA PRO A 9 12.08 0.21 -4.88
C PRO A 9 11.09 0.92 -3.94
N ALA A 10 10.57 0.22 -2.93
CA ALA A 10 9.67 0.82 -1.94
C ALA A 10 10.36 1.97 -1.18
N GLY A 11 11.67 1.87 -0.90
CA GLY A 11 12.38 2.91 -0.16
C GLY A 11 12.41 4.25 -0.91
N GLU A 12 12.74 4.21 -2.20
CA GLU A 12 12.76 5.39 -3.08
C GLU A 12 11.36 5.99 -3.25
N MET A 13 10.35 5.14 -3.49
CA MET A 13 8.95 5.58 -3.57
C MET A 13 8.48 6.29 -2.28
N VAL A 14 8.77 5.73 -1.10
CA VAL A 14 8.41 6.38 0.17
C VAL A 14 9.14 7.71 0.33
N HIS A 15 10.40 7.78 -0.08
CA HIS A 15 11.17 9.02 -0.03
C HIS A 15 10.54 10.12 -0.89
N GLU A 16 10.25 9.83 -2.16
CA GLU A 16 9.61 10.79 -3.09
C GLU A 16 8.25 11.27 -2.56
N LEU A 17 7.38 10.36 -2.09
CA LEU A 17 6.08 10.74 -1.54
C LEU A 17 6.20 11.72 -0.36
N LYS A 18 7.21 11.51 0.49
CA LYS A 18 7.48 12.40 1.63
C LYS A 18 8.02 13.76 1.21
N GLU A 19 8.70 13.89 0.08
CA GLU A 19 9.10 15.20 -0.47
C GLU A 19 7.89 16.07 -0.84
N PHE A 20 6.73 15.47 -1.07
CA PHE A 20 5.45 16.15 -1.29
C PHE A 20 4.60 16.28 -0.02
N ASP A 21 5.20 16.14 1.17
CA ASP A 21 4.52 16.21 2.47
C ASP A 21 3.38 15.19 2.65
N ILE A 22 3.46 14.03 1.99
CA ILE A 22 2.47 12.96 2.13
C ILE A 22 2.77 12.12 3.38
N ASP A 23 1.73 11.85 4.16
CA ASP A 23 1.80 10.88 5.26
C ASP A 23 1.82 9.45 4.72
N VAL A 24 2.98 8.80 4.80
CA VAL A 24 3.15 7.43 4.31
C VAL A 24 3.09 6.42 5.45
N TYR A 25 2.18 5.45 5.33
CA TYR A 25 2.07 4.30 6.23
C TYR A 25 2.55 3.03 5.51
N GLY A 26 3.28 2.18 6.23
CA GLY A 26 3.86 0.96 5.68
C GLY A 26 3.38 -0.29 6.42
N TYR A 27 3.03 -1.32 5.65
CA TYR A 27 2.75 -2.66 6.17
C TYR A 27 3.44 -3.70 5.29
N ASP A 28 4.31 -4.50 5.90
CA ASP A 28 4.84 -5.71 5.30
C ASP A 28 4.87 -6.81 6.38
N PRO A 29 4.20 -7.96 6.14
CA PRO A 29 4.15 -9.05 7.12
C PRO A 29 5.51 -9.67 7.45
N LEU A 30 6.53 -9.46 6.60
CA LEU A 30 7.86 -10.04 6.76
C LEU A 30 8.87 -9.06 7.36
N LEU A 31 8.50 -7.78 7.50
CA LEU A 31 9.39 -6.74 8.00
C LEU A 31 9.03 -6.34 9.44
N ALA A 32 10.05 -6.04 10.23
CA ALA A 32 9.87 -5.40 11.52
C ALA A 32 9.51 -3.92 11.34
N ALA A 33 8.83 -3.33 12.34
CA ALA A 33 8.48 -1.91 12.33
C ALA A 33 9.69 -0.99 12.07
N ALA A 34 10.85 -1.29 12.69
CA ALA A 34 12.08 -0.52 12.50
C ALA A 34 12.59 -0.51 11.05
N GLU A 35 12.33 -1.58 10.29
CA GLU A 35 12.73 -1.65 8.88
C GLU A 35 11.82 -0.79 7.99
N ILE A 36 10.53 -0.71 8.32
CA ILE A 36 9.58 0.19 7.66
C ILE A 36 9.89 1.65 8.00
N GLU A 37 10.21 1.94 9.26
CA GLU A 37 10.66 3.27 9.72
C GLU A 37 11.95 3.72 9.04
N ARG A 38 12.86 2.77 8.72
CA ARG A 38 14.09 3.06 7.97
C ARG A 38 13.81 3.60 6.57
N PHE A 39 12.70 3.19 5.94
CA PHE A 39 12.23 3.77 4.68
C PHE A 39 11.51 5.12 4.88
N GLY A 40 11.27 5.53 6.11
CA GLY A 40 10.61 6.79 6.46
C GLY A 40 9.08 6.69 6.55
N ALA A 41 8.50 5.50 6.39
CA ALA A 41 7.07 5.27 6.55
C ALA A 41 6.70 5.00 8.02
N LYS A 42 5.47 5.31 8.39
CA LYS A 42 4.89 4.98 9.70
C LYS A 42 4.44 3.51 9.70
N PRO A 43 5.01 2.63 10.53
CA PRO A 43 4.64 1.22 10.53
C PRO A 43 3.23 1.04 11.08
N VAL A 44 2.42 0.21 10.42
CA VAL A 44 1.11 -0.22 10.92
C VAL A 44 1.09 -1.73 11.10
N ALA A 45 0.37 -2.24 12.09
CA ALA A 45 0.29 -3.68 12.34
C ALA A 45 -0.70 -4.40 11.42
N SER A 46 -1.65 -3.66 10.85
CA SER A 46 -2.66 -4.14 9.91
C SER A 46 -3.35 -2.96 9.22
N LEU A 47 -4.10 -3.25 8.15
CA LEU A 47 -4.96 -2.27 7.48
C LEU A 47 -6.05 -1.68 8.40
N GLN A 48 -6.45 -2.39 9.46
CA GLN A 48 -7.39 -1.91 10.47
C GLN A 48 -6.75 -0.98 11.51
N GLY A 49 -5.41 -0.96 11.58
CA GLY A 49 -4.66 -0.11 12.51
C GLY A 49 -4.47 1.33 12.04
N LEU A 50 -5.06 1.70 10.90
CA LEU A 50 -5.03 3.07 10.38
C LEU A 50 -5.96 3.96 11.22
N GLU A 51 -5.49 5.17 11.56
CA GLU A 51 -6.24 6.13 12.40
C GLU A 51 -7.44 6.77 11.68
N GLY A 52 -7.53 6.57 10.36
CA GLY A 52 -8.59 7.12 9.53
C GLY A 52 -8.57 6.53 8.11
N PRO A 53 -9.52 6.96 7.26
CA PRO A 53 -9.54 6.53 5.88
C PRO A 53 -8.32 7.06 5.12
N VAL A 54 -7.81 6.29 4.17
CA VAL A 54 -6.68 6.69 3.32
C VAL A 54 -7.13 7.22 1.97
N ASP A 55 -6.33 8.12 1.40
CA ASP A 55 -6.55 8.67 0.05
C ASP A 55 -5.99 7.74 -1.05
N CYS A 56 -4.89 7.04 -0.75
CA CYS A 56 -4.16 6.21 -1.69
C CYS A 56 -3.70 4.89 -1.08
N ILE A 57 -3.73 3.82 -1.87
CA ILE A 57 -3.15 2.52 -1.52
C ILE A 57 -2.23 2.06 -2.65
N ILE A 58 -1.01 1.68 -2.30
CA ILE A 58 -0.01 1.15 -3.22
C ILE A 58 0.32 -0.30 -2.83
N VAL A 59 0.13 -1.25 -3.74
CA VAL A 59 0.52 -2.65 -3.57
C VAL A 59 1.81 -2.89 -4.35
N ASN A 60 2.93 -2.93 -3.62
CA ASN A 60 4.28 -3.00 -4.21
C ASN A 60 4.91 -4.41 -4.17
N SER A 61 4.53 -5.25 -3.20
CA SER A 61 5.13 -6.58 -3.00
C SER A 61 4.05 -7.67 -2.98
N PRO A 62 4.16 -8.72 -3.82
CA PRO A 62 3.10 -9.71 -3.96
C PRO A 62 3.20 -10.82 -2.91
N HIS A 63 3.20 -10.44 -1.63
CA HIS A 63 3.28 -11.43 -0.56
C HIS A 63 2.01 -12.28 -0.53
N GLY A 64 2.17 -13.59 -0.40
CA GLY A 64 1.04 -14.52 -0.36
C GLY A 64 0.00 -14.22 0.74
N VAL A 65 0.38 -13.51 1.81
CA VAL A 65 -0.57 -13.05 2.84
C VAL A 65 -1.65 -12.13 2.26
N PHE A 66 -1.33 -11.40 1.19
CA PHE A 66 -2.24 -10.49 0.50
C PHE A 66 -3.08 -11.20 -0.56
N ALA A 67 -2.95 -12.51 -0.75
CA ALA A 67 -3.74 -13.24 -1.75
C ALA A 67 -5.26 -13.18 -1.47
N SER A 68 -5.66 -12.96 -0.22
CA SER A 68 -7.06 -12.75 0.18
C SER A 68 -7.49 -11.28 0.17
N LEU A 69 -6.58 -10.34 -0.11
CA LEU A 69 -6.89 -8.93 -0.19
C LEU A 69 -7.70 -8.67 -1.47
N THR A 70 -8.94 -8.21 -1.30
CA THR A 70 -9.83 -7.87 -2.41
C THR A 70 -9.87 -6.36 -2.63
N LEU A 71 -10.17 -5.95 -3.87
CA LEU A 71 -10.41 -4.54 -4.17
C LEU A 71 -11.50 -3.95 -3.26
N GLU A 72 -12.58 -4.69 -2.98
CA GLU A 72 -13.63 -4.26 -2.07
C GLU A 72 -13.09 -3.94 -0.66
N ARG A 73 -12.21 -4.81 -0.13
CA ARG A 73 -11.61 -4.60 1.19
C ARG A 73 -10.71 -3.36 1.20
N VAL A 74 -9.93 -3.16 0.16
CA VAL A 74 -9.09 -1.97 -0.06
C VAL A 74 -9.96 -0.72 -0.12
N LEU A 75 -11.04 -0.72 -0.90
CA LEU A 75 -11.96 0.42 -1.01
C LEU A 75 -12.64 0.74 0.34
N SER A 76 -12.91 -0.25 1.19
CA SER A 76 -13.60 -0.06 2.48
C SER A 76 -12.83 0.77 3.51
N ILE A 77 -11.52 0.91 3.34
CA ILE A 77 -10.66 1.69 4.23
C ILE A 77 -10.24 3.04 3.62
N CYS A 78 -10.77 3.39 2.45
CA CYS A 78 -10.46 4.65 1.78
C CYS A 78 -11.53 5.72 2.01
N ASN A 79 -11.18 6.97 1.71
CA ASN A 79 -12.04 8.16 1.90
C ASN A 79 -13.24 8.28 0.92
N GLY A 80 -13.51 7.25 0.11
CA GLY A 80 -14.57 7.23 -0.91
C GLY A 80 -14.12 7.58 -2.33
N LYS A 81 -12.97 8.25 -2.53
CA LYS A 81 -12.35 8.53 -3.84
C LYS A 81 -10.89 8.03 -3.90
N PRO A 82 -10.67 6.71 -3.82
CA PRO A 82 -9.33 6.17 -3.65
C PRO A 82 -8.51 6.21 -4.93
N ILE A 83 -7.21 6.42 -4.75
CA ILE A 83 -6.18 6.10 -5.74
C ILE A 83 -5.59 4.73 -5.38
N ILE A 84 -5.61 3.79 -6.32
CA ILE A 84 -5.09 2.43 -6.11
C ILE A 84 -4.02 2.17 -7.15
N VAL A 85 -2.80 1.97 -6.70
CA VAL A 85 -1.65 1.63 -7.56
C VAL A 85 -1.23 0.20 -7.26
N ASP A 86 -1.53 -0.70 -8.18
CA ASP A 86 -1.23 -2.12 -8.08
C ASP A 86 -0.08 -2.49 -9.00
N VAL A 87 1.14 -2.27 -8.51
CA VAL A 87 2.40 -2.55 -9.21
C VAL A 87 2.52 -4.03 -9.55
N THR A 88 1.93 -4.88 -8.70
CA THR A 88 2.05 -6.34 -8.81
C THR A 88 0.96 -6.99 -9.67
N GLY A 89 -0.11 -6.26 -9.97
CA GLY A 89 -1.31 -6.80 -10.61
C GLY A 89 -2.15 -7.73 -9.74
N MET A 90 -1.93 -7.76 -8.42
CA MET A 90 -2.64 -8.66 -7.49
C MET A 90 -4.14 -8.40 -7.40
N LEU A 91 -4.57 -7.17 -7.63
CA LEU A 91 -5.95 -6.71 -7.54
C LEU A 91 -6.67 -6.67 -8.90
N ARG A 92 -6.00 -7.05 -10.00
CA ARG A 92 -6.52 -6.98 -11.40
C ARG A 92 -7.85 -7.70 -11.65
N ARG A 93 -8.32 -8.53 -10.72
CA ARG A 93 -9.54 -9.34 -10.90
C ARG A 93 -10.86 -8.57 -10.70
N ASN A 94 -10.84 -7.24 -10.60
CA ASN A 94 -12.05 -6.49 -10.26
C ASN A 94 -12.17 -5.19 -11.08
N ASP A 95 -13.16 -5.17 -11.97
CA ASP A 95 -13.28 -4.21 -13.09
C ASP A 95 -13.97 -2.89 -12.70
N GLY A 96 -13.99 -2.55 -11.41
CA GLY A 96 -14.83 -1.46 -10.91
C GLY A 96 -14.15 -0.65 -9.83
N VAL A 97 -13.49 0.45 -10.23
CA VAL A 97 -13.31 1.56 -9.31
C VAL A 97 -14.63 2.33 -9.25
N ARG A 98 -15.07 2.67 -8.04
CA ARG A 98 -16.26 3.51 -7.84
C ARG A 98 -16.06 4.86 -8.52
N GLU A 99 -17.17 5.51 -8.87
CA GLU A 99 -17.18 6.84 -9.47
C GLU A 99 -16.30 7.81 -8.65
N GLY A 100 -15.27 8.37 -9.29
CA GLY A 100 -14.31 9.30 -8.68
C GLY A 100 -13.06 8.66 -8.06
N GLY A 101 -12.90 7.34 -8.06
CA GLY A 101 -11.62 6.69 -7.73
C GLY A 101 -10.81 6.36 -8.99
N VAL A 102 -9.52 6.07 -8.79
CA VAL A 102 -8.56 5.70 -9.84
C VAL A 102 -7.91 4.36 -9.51
N TYR A 103 -7.80 3.46 -10.48
CA TYR A 103 -7.02 2.23 -10.39
C TYR A 103 -6.01 2.20 -11.53
N CYS A 104 -4.75 2.04 -11.16
CA CYS A 104 -3.62 1.92 -12.07
C CYS A 104 -2.87 0.63 -11.75
N THR A 105 -2.54 -0.14 -12.78
CA THR A 105 -1.63 -1.28 -12.70
C THR A 105 -0.53 -1.05 -13.70
N LEU A 106 0.71 -1.34 -13.32
CA LEU A 106 1.89 -1.17 -14.17
C LEU A 106 2.21 -2.47 -14.93
#